data_AF-S0ARR4-F1
#
_entry.id   AF-S0ARR4-F1
#
_cell.length_a   1.000
_cell.length_b   1.000
_cell.length_c   1.000
_cell.angle_alpha   90.00
_cell.angle_beta   90.00
_cell.angle_gamma   90.00
#
_symmetry.space_group_name_H-M   'P 1'
#
loop_
_entity.id
_entity.type
_entity.pdbx_description
1 polymer ?
#
loop_
_entity_poly.entity_id
_entity_poly.type
_entity_poly.pdbx_seq_one_letter_code
_entity_poly.pdbx_strand_id
1 'polypeptide(L)'
;MPVFGQAYLHHGDIMNRSENIKKINNYLRIFAIIWVFMISIVSYRLLYLGSIGNIISFSYNYYTGILPAILVALAALDIFFYLDYLKSKITHKHMKSNLALWILLVVMLSLYVFILPFFPPNIEPNIFKIFSYSMIFIITIIPFIVSLAIPIYLLVNSRGRVRTYMQ
;
A
#
# COMPACT_ATOMS: atom_id res chain seq x y z
N MET A 1 7.35 26.29 -45.28
CA MET A 1 6.54 26.65 -44.09
C MET A 1 5.76 25.43 -43.60
N PRO A 2 6.19 24.79 -42.49
CA PRO A 2 5.26 24.08 -41.63
C PRO A 2 5.57 24.39 -40.16
N VAL A 3 4.95 25.44 -39.60
CA VAL A 3 5.09 25.79 -38.17
C VAL A 3 3.76 25.61 -37.40
N PHE A 4 2.64 25.51 -38.11
CA PHE A 4 1.31 25.48 -37.48
C PHE A 4 0.90 24.09 -36.97
N GLY A 5 1.40 22.98 -37.52
CA GLY A 5 0.99 21.62 -37.12
C GLY A 5 1.50 21.16 -35.74
N GLN A 6 2.70 21.59 -35.33
CA GLN A 6 3.27 21.18 -34.03
C GLN A 6 2.57 21.85 -32.84
N ALA A 7 2.08 23.08 -32.99
CA ALA A 7 1.43 23.81 -31.89
C ALA A 7 0.09 23.18 -31.46
N TYR A 8 -0.71 22.68 -32.40
CA TYR A 8 -1.99 22.03 -32.09
C TYR A 8 -1.83 20.66 -31.42
N LEU A 9 -0.85 19.87 -31.84
CA LEU A 9 -0.53 18.59 -31.19
C LEU A 9 -0.04 18.81 -29.75
N HIS A 10 0.82 19.81 -29.54
CA HIS A 10 1.30 20.16 -28.21
C HIS A 10 0.18 20.70 -27.30
N HIS A 11 -0.77 21.46 -27.83
CA HIS A 11 -1.92 21.97 -27.06
C HIS A 11 -2.89 20.86 -26.65
N GLY A 12 -3.16 19.90 -27.55
CA GLY A 12 -3.96 18.71 -27.26
C GLY A 12 -3.34 17.84 -26.16
N ASP A 13 -2.02 17.62 -26.21
CA ASP A 13 -1.30 16.85 -25.19
C ASP A 13 -1.28 17.55 -23.81
N ILE A 14 -1.15 18.88 -23.76
CA ILE A 14 -1.18 19.65 -22.51
C ILE A 14 -2.58 19.63 -21.89
N MET A 15 -3.63 19.79 -22.71
CA MET A 15 -5.03 19.77 -22.25
C MET A 15 -5.41 18.37 -21.73
N ASN A 16 -5.02 17.31 -22.45
CA ASN A 16 -5.22 15.93 -22.05
C ASN A 16 -4.43 15.58 -20.77
N ARG A 17 -3.20 16.09 -20.64
CA ARG A 17 -2.39 15.96 -19.40
C ARG A 17 -3.08 16.60 -18.20
N SER A 18 -3.63 17.80 -18.36
CA SER A 18 -4.37 18.53 -17.31
C SER A 18 -5.60 17.76 -16.82
N GLU A 19 -6.40 17.23 -17.74
CA GLU A 19 -7.58 16.44 -17.40
C GLU A 19 -7.24 15.13 -16.68
N ASN A 20 -6.19 14.43 -17.12
CA ASN A 20 -5.75 13.21 -16.46
C ASN A 20 -5.22 13.47 -15.05
N ILE A 21 -4.52 14.59 -14.82
CA ILE A 21 -4.11 15.01 -13.46
C ILE A 21 -5.32 15.31 -12.58
N LYS A 22 -6.35 15.99 -13.11
CA LYS A 22 -7.60 16.26 -12.38
C LYS A 22 -8.30 14.95 -12.00
N LYS A 23 -8.38 13.98 -12.90
CA LYS A 23 -8.95 12.64 -12.64
C LYS A 23 -8.19 11.92 -11.52
N ILE A 24 -6.86 11.89 -11.56
CA ILE A 24 -6.03 11.27 -10.51
C ILE A 24 -6.24 11.96 -9.15
N ASN A 25 -6.29 13.29 -9.11
CA ASN A 25 -6.56 14.02 -7.88
C ASN A 25 -7.97 13.72 -7.33
N ASN A 26 -8.96 13.50 -8.19
CA ASN A 26 -10.30 13.11 -7.76
C ASN A 26 -10.31 11.69 -7.17
N TYR A 27 -9.60 10.74 -7.81
CA TYR A 27 -9.43 9.39 -7.26
C TYR A 27 -8.73 9.41 -5.91
N LEU A 28 -7.69 10.24 -5.72
CA LEU A 28 -7.03 10.42 -4.42
C LEU A 28 -8.00 10.93 -3.35
N ARG A 29 -8.88 11.89 -3.68
CA ARG A 29 -9.88 12.42 -2.74
C ARG A 29 -10.92 11.37 -2.34
N ILE A 30 -11.49 10.67 -3.33
CA ILE A 30 -12.47 9.60 -3.08
C ILE A 30 -11.84 8.49 -2.24
N PHE A 31 -10.62 8.09 -2.60
CA PHE A 31 -9.85 7.09 -1.88
C PHE A 31 -9.60 7.52 -0.42
N ALA A 32 -9.20 8.78 -0.18
CA ALA A 32 -8.99 9.29 1.19
C ALA A 32 -10.28 9.21 2.03
N ILE A 33 -11.44 9.51 1.45
CA ILE A 33 -12.74 9.41 2.15
C ILE A 33 -13.04 7.95 2.52
N ILE A 34 -12.91 7.02 1.57
CA ILE A 34 -13.11 5.57 1.82
C ILE A 34 -12.13 5.08 2.88
N TRP A 35 -10.89 5.55 2.83
CA TRP A 35 -9.86 5.14 3.76
C TRP A 35 -10.13 5.59 5.20
N VAL A 36 -10.59 6.83 5.40
CA VAL A 36 -11.01 7.33 6.72
C VAL A 36 -12.17 6.49 7.28
N PHE A 37 -13.12 6.12 6.42
CA PHE A 37 -14.23 5.25 6.82
C PHE A 37 -13.75 3.86 7.26
N MET A 38 -12.85 3.25 6.47
CA MET A 38 -12.25 1.94 6.80
C MET A 38 -11.44 1.98 8.10
N ILE A 39 -10.64 3.04 8.32
CA ILE A 39 -9.94 3.23 9.61
C ILE A 39 -10.94 3.32 10.74
N SER A 40 -12.01 4.08 10.59
CA SER A 40 -12.99 4.28 11.65
C SER A 40 -13.60 2.94 12.10
N ILE A 41 -13.94 2.07 11.16
CA ILE A 41 -14.44 0.70 11.43
C ILE A 41 -13.38 -0.14 12.15
N VAL A 42 -12.15 -0.14 11.64
CA VAL A 42 -11.04 -0.93 12.19
C VAL A 42 -10.67 -0.45 13.59
N SER A 43 -10.54 0.86 13.80
CA SER A 43 -10.24 1.48 15.09
C SER A 43 -11.34 1.22 16.10
N TYR A 44 -12.62 1.35 15.71
CA TYR A 44 -13.75 0.98 16.57
C TYR A 44 -13.66 -0.49 17.01
N ARG A 45 -13.34 -1.38 16.07
CA ARG A 45 -13.17 -2.81 16.37
C ARG A 45 -11.98 -3.06 17.30
N LEU A 46 -10.84 -2.43 17.08
CA LEU A 46 -9.65 -2.57 17.93
C LEU A 46 -9.91 -2.05 19.35
N LEU A 47 -10.61 -0.93 19.49
CA LEU A 47 -11.03 -0.39 20.80
C LEU A 47 -12.00 -1.32 21.52
N TYR A 48 -13.00 -1.86 20.80
CA TYR A 48 -13.93 -2.85 21.35
C TYR A 48 -13.20 -4.09 21.85
N LEU A 49 -12.28 -4.65 21.05
CA LEU A 49 -11.48 -5.82 21.44
C LEU A 49 -10.55 -5.51 22.63
N GLY A 50 -9.99 -4.31 22.71
CA GLY A 50 -9.20 -3.85 23.86
C GLY A 50 -10.03 -3.73 25.14
N SER A 51 -11.29 -3.30 25.04
CA SER A 51 -12.20 -3.16 26.19
C SER A 51 -12.66 -4.49 26.80
N ILE A 52 -12.64 -5.57 26.02
CA ILE A 52 -13.05 -6.93 26.45
C ILE A 52 -11.81 -7.81 26.76
N GLY A 53 -10.64 -7.17 26.91
CA GLY A 53 -9.28 -7.67 26.74
C GLY A 53 -8.79 -8.90 27.52
N ASN A 54 -9.65 -9.68 28.18
CA ASN A 54 -9.31 -10.95 28.81
C ASN A 54 -10.26 -12.12 28.50
N ILE A 55 -11.36 -11.91 27.77
CA ILE A 55 -12.37 -12.96 27.53
C ILE A 55 -12.14 -13.68 26.19
N ILE A 56 -11.48 -13.02 25.23
CA ILE A 56 -11.42 -13.45 23.83
C ILE A 56 -10.01 -13.93 23.49
N SER A 57 -9.89 -15.06 22.79
CA SER A 57 -8.61 -15.66 22.44
C SER A 57 -7.79 -14.76 21.49
N PHE A 58 -6.45 -14.80 21.63
CA PHE A 58 -5.52 -14.06 20.77
C PHE A 58 -5.78 -14.31 19.28
N SER A 59 -6.00 -15.57 18.89
CA SER A 59 -6.28 -15.95 17.50
C SER A 59 -7.54 -15.28 16.96
N TYR A 60 -8.61 -15.18 17.77
CA TYR A 60 -9.84 -14.50 17.34
C TYR A 60 -9.63 -12.98 17.18
N ASN A 61 -8.91 -12.35 18.10
CA ASN A 61 -8.56 -10.92 18.00
C ASN A 61 -7.67 -10.64 16.78
N TYR A 62 -6.78 -11.58 16.49
CA TYR A 62 -5.93 -11.51 15.32
C TYR A 62 -6.76 -11.52 14.02
N TYR A 63 -7.60 -12.52 13.81
CA TYR A 63 -8.37 -12.66 12.56
C TYR A 63 -9.49 -11.63 12.40
N THR A 64 -10.11 -11.16 13.48
CA THR A 64 -11.28 -10.26 13.42
C THR A 64 -10.95 -8.79 13.69
N GLY A 65 -9.68 -8.47 13.98
CA GLY A 65 -9.23 -7.11 14.28
C GLY A 65 -7.92 -6.78 13.58
N ILE A 66 -6.82 -7.41 14.02
CA ILE A 66 -5.46 -7.07 13.59
C ILE A 66 -5.27 -7.34 12.09
N LEU A 67 -5.65 -8.51 11.58
CA LEU A 67 -5.48 -8.88 10.17
C LEU A 67 -6.27 -7.96 9.22
N PRO A 68 -7.58 -7.71 9.42
CA PRO A 68 -8.32 -6.72 8.63
C PRO A 68 -7.69 -5.33 8.64
N ALA A 69 -7.17 -4.88 9.80
CA ALA A 69 -6.49 -3.60 9.93
C ALA A 69 -5.26 -3.51 9.02
N ILE A 70 -4.44 -4.57 9.02
CA ILE A 70 -3.22 -4.67 8.21
C ILE A 70 -3.56 -4.70 6.73
N LEU A 71 -4.58 -5.46 6.32
CA LEU A 71 -5.02 -5.53 4.93
C LEU A 71 -5.49 -4.17 4.42
N VAL A 72 -6.27 -3.43 5.22
CA VAL A 72 -6.71 -2.07 4.91
C VAL A 72 -5.52 -1.12 4.80
N ALA A 73 -4.54 -1.21 5.72
CA ALA A 73 -3.34 -0.39 5.70
C ALA A 73 -2.47 -0.64 4.45
N LEU A 74 -2.28 -1.91 4.08
CA LEU A 74 -1.52 -2.30 2.89
C LEU A 74 -2.19 -1.85 1.60
N ALA A 75 -3.47 -2.18 1.43
CA ALA A 75 -4.24 -1.76 0.26
C ALA A 75 -4.22 -0.23 0.11
N ALA A 76 -4.24 0.49 1.23
CA ALA A 76 -4.19 1.92 1.21
C ALA A 76 -2.84 2.51 0.80
N LEU A 77 -1.77 1.96 1.36
CA LEU A 77 -0.41 2.26 0.94
C LEU A 77 -0.27 2.05 -0.57
N ASP A 78 -0.71 0.89 -1.07
CA ASP A 78 -0.57 0.53 -2.48
C ASP A 78 -1.32 1.49 -3.40
N ILE A 79 -2.59 1.79 -3.09
CA ILE A 79 -3.40 2.70 -3.90
C ILE A 79 -2.84 4.12 -3.86
N PHE A 80 -2.44 4.60 -2.69
CA PHE A 80 -1.88 5.95 -2.54
C PHE A 80 -0.59 6.13 -3.35
N PHE A 81 0.38 5.23 -3.17
CA PHE A 81 1.65 5.31 -3.90
C PHE A 81 1.49 5.01 -5.39
N TYR A 82 0.55 4.16 -5.79
CA TYR A 82 0.26 3.92 -7.20
C TYR A 82 -0.32 5.15 -7.89
N LEU A 83 -1.29 5.83 -7.27
CA LEU A 83 -1.86 7.07 -7.79
C LEU A 83 -0.82 8.20 -7.84
N ASP A 84 0.03 8.29 -6.81
CA ASP A 84 1.11 9.29 -6.79
C ASP A 84 2.22 8.97 -7.80
N TYR A 85 2.50 7.69 -8.05
CA TYR A 85 3.36 7.24 -9.15
C TYR A 85 2.80 7.66 -10.50
N LEU A 86 1.50 7.45 -10.76
CA LEU A 86 0.86 7.88 -12.02
C LEU A 86 0.94 9.40 -12.20
N LYS A 87 0.66 10.16 -11.15
CA LYS A 87 0.80 11.61 -11.16
C LYS A 87 2.24 12.05 -11.44
N SER A 88 3.21 11.41 -10.79
CA SER A 88 4.63 11.68 -10.98
C SER A 88 5.12 11.33 -12.39
N LYS A 89 4.60 10.25 -12.97
CA LYS A 89 4.87 9.83 -14.35
C LYS A 89 4.43 10.88 -15.35
N ILE A 90 3.23 11.42 -15.14
CA ILE A 90 2.65 12.46 -15.99
C ILE A 90 3.37 13.79 -15.80
N THR A 91 3.85 14.11 -14.60
CA THR A 91 4.53 15.40 -14.31
C THR A 91 6.05 15.36 -14.52
N HIS A 92 6.61 14.23 -14.97
CA HIS A 92 8.06 13.99 -15.11
C HIS A 92 8.89 14.26 -13.83
N LYS A 93 8.26 14.19 -12.66
CA LYS A 93 8.94 14.36 -11.36
C LYS A 93 9.75 13.12 -11.00
N HIS A 94 10.66 13.24 -10.02
CA HIS A 94 11.53 12.15 -9.57
C HIS A 94 10.77 10.93 -9.03
N MET A 95 10.46 9.97 -9.91
CA MET A 95 9.68 8.77 -9.60
C MET A 95 10.42 7.77 -8.67
N LYS A 96 11.77 7.79 -8.68
CA LYS A 96 12.59 6.82 -7.93
C LYS A 96 12.48 6.98 -6.42
N SER A 97 12.39 8.22 -5.93
CA SER A 97 12.29 8.50 -4.49
C SER A 97 10.98 8.00 -3.91
N ASN A 98 9.86 8.23 -4.60
CA ASN A 98 8.55 7.70 -4.20
C ASN A 98 8.48 6.18 -4.18
N LEU A 99 9.04 5.51 -5.20
CA LEU A 99 9.08 4.05 -5.22
C LEU A 99 9.94 3.48 -4.08
N ALA A 100 11.07 4.10 -3.77
CA ALA A 100 11.90 3.70 -2.63
C ALA A 100 11.16 3.89 -1.30
N LEU A 101 10.42 4.99 -1.15
CA LEU A 101 9.64 5.28 0.04
C LEU A 101 8.45 4.32 0.19
N TRP A 102 7.80 3.94 -0.92
CA TRP A 102 6.77 2.89 -0.93
C TRP A 102 7.34 1.56 -0.42
N ILE A 103 8.47 1.12 -0.97
CA ILE A 103 9.14 -0.13 -0.54
C ILE A 103 9.49 -0.05 0.96
N LEU A 104 10.08 1.06 1.41
CA LEU A 104 10.43 1.25 2.81
C LEU A 104 9.21 1.11 3.73
N LEU A 105 8.11 1.79 3.41
CA LEU A 105 6.90 1.76 4.24
C LEU A 105 6.27 0.37 4.28
N VAL A 106 6.22 -0.35 3.15
CA VAL A 106 5.71 -1.72 3.13
C VAL A 106 6.61 -2.64 3.95
N VAL A 107 7.94 -2.52 3.85
CA VAL A 107 8.90 -3.30 4.67
C VAL A 107 8.75 -2.98 6.16
N MET A 108 8.66 -1.70 6.56
CA MET A 108 8.49 -1.33 7.97
C MET A 108 7.17 -1.85 8.55
N LEU A 109 6.07 -1.73 7.80
CA LEU A 109 4.78 -2.26 8.22
C LEU A 109 4.83 -3.80 8.33
N SER A 110 5.50 -4.45 7.39
CA SER A 110 5.74 -5.90 7.41
C SER A 110 6.49 -6.30 8.68
N LEU A 111 7.62 -5.66 8.98
CA LEU A 111 8.43 -5.96 10.16
C LEU A 111 7.65 -5.77 11.45
N TYR A 112 6.87 -4.69 11.58
CA TYR A 112 6.04 -4.45 12.76
C TYR A 112 5.06 -5.60 12.99
N VAL A 113 4.39 -6.05 11.94
CA VAL A 113 3.42 -7.15 12.00
C VAL A 113 4.11 -8.50 12.22
N PHE A 114 5.31 -8.71 11.68
CA PHE A 114 6.08 -9.94 11.86
C PHE A 114 6.62 -10.09 13.27
N ILE A 115 6.93 -8.99 13.94
CA ILE A 115 7.51 -9.01 15.28
C ILE A 115 6.42 -9.14 16.36
N LEU A 116 5.21 -8.65 16.10
CA LEU A 116 4.09 -8.65 17.06
C LEU A 116 3.75 -10.04 17.67
N PRO A 117 3.77 -11.15 16.92
CA PRO A 117 3.54 -12.49 17.44
C PRO A 117 4.70 -13.05 18.30
N PHE A 118 5.90 -12.48 18.20
CA PHE A 118 7.08 -12.89 18.98
C PHE A 118 7.17 -12.23 20.36
N PHE A 119 6.27 -11.29 20.68
CA PHE A 119 6.07 -10.76 22.02
C PHE A 119 4.76 -11.30 22.64
N PRO A 120 4.56 -12.63 22.76
CA PRO A 120 3.40 -13.12 23.48
C PRO A 120 3.56 -12.72 24.96
N PRO A 121 2.47 -12.36 25.65
CA PRO A 121 2.49 -12.31 27.11
C PRO A 121 2.94 -13.68 27.62
N ASN A 122 3.84 -13.71 28.62
CA ASN A 122 4.48 -14.89 29.22
C ASN A 122 3.54 -16.12 29.34
N ILE A 123 3.46 -16.95 28.31
CA ILE A 123 2.57 -18.11 28.26
C ILE A 123 3.37 -19.30 27.74
N GLU A 124 3.27 -20.41 28.48
CA GLU A 124 3.98 -21.66 28.22
C GLU A 124 3.83 -22.15 26.76
N PRO A 125 4.93 -22.62 26.14
CA PRO A 125 4.91 -23.13 24.78
C PRO A 125 4.15 -24.46 24.73
N ASN A 126 3.04 -24.47 24.00
CA ASN A 126 2.29 -25.69 23.66
C ASN A 126 2.32 -25.89 22.13
N ILE A 127 2.53 -27.11 21.66
CA ILE A 127 2.74 -27.45 20.23
C ILE A 127 1.58 -26.97 19.35
N PHE A 128 0.34 -27.08 19.84
CA PHE A 128 -0.84 -26.58 19.14
C PHE A 128 -0.85 -25.04 18.96
N LYS A 129 -0.30 -24.31 19.94
CA LYS A 129 -0.18 -22.85 19.84
C LYS A 129 0.89 -22.48 18.82
N ILE A 130 2.03 -23.18 18.79
CA ILE A 130 3.10 -22.97 17.78
C ILE A 130 2.52 -23.12 16.37
N PHE A 131 1.75 -24.18 16.10
CA PHE A 131 1.10 -24.39 14.81
C PHE A 131 0.13 -23.26 14.43
N SER A 132 -0.64 -22.77 15.39
CA SER A 132 -1.56 -21.64 15.17
C SER A 132 -0.83 -20.34 14.84
N TYR A 133 0.31 -20.07 15.48
CA TYR A 133 1.14 -18.90 15.18
C TYR A 133 1.83 -19.03 13.81
N SER A 134 2.24 -20.24 13.42
CA SER A 134 2.80 -20.50 12.07
C SER A 134 1.76 -20.30 10.96
N MET A 135 0.51 -20.70 11.17
CA MET A 135 -0.56 -20.43 10.19
C MET A 135 -0.90 -18.95 10.10
N ILE A 136 -0.99 -18.26 11.24
CA ILE A 136 -1.15 -16.81 11.29
C ILE A 136 -0.03 -16.14 10.49
N PHE A 137 1.22 -16.56 10.69
CA PHE A 137 2.38 -16.04 9.97
C PHE A 137 2.24 -16.19 8.44
N ILE A 138 1.86 -17.37 7.94
CA ILE A 138 1.69 -17.61 6.49
C ILE A 138 0.61 -16.71 5.89
N ILE A 139 -0.55 -16.60 6.54
CA ILE A 139 -1.69 -15.79 6.06
C ILE A 139 -1.30 -14.30 5.99
N THR A 140 -0.41 -13.88 6.87
CA THR A 140 0.07 -12.49 6.95
C THR A 140 1.08 -12.16 5.85
N ILE A 141 1.93 -13.11 5.47
CA ILE A 141 3.00 -12.91 4.47
C ILE A 141 2.43 -12.60 3.08
N ILE A 142 1.37 -13.31 2.68
CA ILE A 142 0.87 -13.26 1.29
C ILE A 142 0.50 -11.83 0.86
N PRO A 143 -0.32 -11.07 1.62
CA PRO A 143 -0.61 -9.68 1.31
C PRO A 143 0.64 -8.78 1.20
N PHE A 144 1.66 -9.01 2.03
CA PHE A 144 2.90 -8.23 1.98
C PHE A 144 3.71 -8.51 0.72
N ILE A 145 3.82 -9.78 0.31
CA ILE A 145 4.51 -10.15 -0.95
C ILE A 145 3.81 -9.49 -2.13
N VAL A 146 2.47 -9.53 -2.16
CA VAL A 146 1.68 -8.89 -3.23
C VAL A 146 1.90 -7.38 -3.24
N SER A 147 1.82 -6.73 -2.09
CA SER A 147 2.05 -5.28 -1.95
C SER A 147 3.47 -4.86 -2.37
N LEU A 148 4.51 -5.64 -2.03
CA LEU A 148 5.89 -5.39 -2.46
C LEU A 148 6.13 -5.63 -3.96
N ALA A 149 5.42 -6.57 -4.57
CA ALA A 149 5.60 -6.89 -5.98
C ALA A 149 5.29 -5.69 -6.89
N ILE A 150 4.32 -4.85 -6.52
CA ILE A 150 3.89 -3.69 -7.31
C ILE A 150 5.00 -2.63 -7.46
N PRO A 151 5.56 -2.03 -6.38
CA PRO A 151 6.62 -1.04 -6.50
C PRO A 151 7.88 -1.61 -7.14
N ILE A 152 8.24 -2.87 -6.84
CA ILE A 152 9.41 -3.53 -7.42
C ILE A 152 9.24 -3.67 -8.94
N TYR A 153 8.09 -4.15 -9.39
CA TYR A 153 7.76 -4.24 -10.82
C TYR A 153 7.85 -2.87 -11.51
N LEU A 154 7.27 -1.84 -10.91
CA LEU A 154 7.30 -0.48 -11.45
C LEU A 154 8.72 0.10 -11.48
N LEU A 155 9.54 -0.21 -10.48
CA LEU A 155 10.95 0.21 -10.41
C LEU A 155 11.78 -0.44 -11.52
N VAL A 156 11.62 -1.73 -11.77
CA VAL A 156 12.29 -2.44 -12.87
C VAL A 156 11.86 -1.87 -14.22
N ASN A 157 10.54 -1.72 -14.45
CA ASN A 157 10.01 -1.22 -15.72
C ASN A 157 10.38 0.26 -15.98
N SER A 158 10.57 1.06 -14.93
CA SER A 158 11.03 2.45 -15.07
C SER A 158 12.50 2.57 -15.50
N ARG A 159 13.35 1.57 -15.21
CA ARG A 159 14.77 1.56 -15.58
C ARG A 159 15.01 1.14 -17.04
N GLY A 160 14.18 0.22 -17.57
CA GLY A 160 14.31 -0.28 -18.94
C GLY A 160 14.09 0.79 -20.01
N ARG A 161 13.20 1.77 -19.75
CA ARG A 161 12.90 2.86 -20.70
C ARG A 161 13.95 3.96 -20.79
N VAL A 162 14.90 4.05 -19.87
CA VAL A 162 15.97 5.08 -19.93
C VAL A 162 17.05 4.69 -20.94
N ARG A 163 17.25 3.39 -21.21
CA ARG A 163 18.26 2.91 -22.17
C ARG A 163 17.90 3.17 -23.64
N THR A 164 16.63 3.27 -23.99
CA THR A 164 16.18 3.44 -25.39
C THR A 164 16.19 4.88 -25.90
N TYR A 165 16.43 5.88 -25.04
CA TYR A 165 16.57 7.29 -25.45
C TYR A 165 18.02 7.79 -25.44
N MET A 166 18.99 6.91 -25.20
CA MET A 166 20.43 7.20 -25.24
C MET A 166 21.14 6.47 -26.39
N GLN A 167 20.38 5.91 -27.33
CA GLN A 167 20.85 5.42 -28.63
C GLN A 167 20.18 6.25 -29.72
#